data_AF-A0A6A6SID2-F1
#
_entry.id   AF-A0A6A6SID2-F1
#
_cell.length_a   1.000
_cell.length_b   1.000
_cell.length_c   1.000
_cell.angle_alpha   90.00
_cell.angle_beta   90.00
_cell.angle_gamma   90.00
#
_symmetry.space_group_name_H-M   'P 1'
#
loop_
_entity.id
_entity.type
_entity.pdbx_description
1 polymer ?
#
loop_
_entity_poly.entity_id
_entity_poly.type
_entity_poly.pdbx_seq_one_letter_code
_entity_poly.pdbx_strand_id
1 'polypeptide(L)'
;DCLMEQYLETEWHFQREAVFRDNLKTIWSTVDSYLTALCEAPPFEGSRSRSQAFNKPTACYFEQSAQYGRYDDVHGYPCIQRIFIGAIYAAWRARYQRGDDLDIEFGHFLATPVRITKQGPQSLGEIATAHQAICDAARKSGQEDETYKMMVSYPQVVLVFDRPAQFEGSAQDDDGILNLRKVAEQLTVLVMRTGAPGQVTLDDLDSHAVPLERSDAHGVDVRRVPLGVAVYFIVDLEDLTKQRTTPKHDNDISPHEVPRGFDRIVKNDPRTWVVAMMECSASARHDSPRAVEEAIERSETYGSGASAHFDFEHEEWSHHWRSGYGAGS
;
A
#
# COMPACT_ATOMS: atom_id res chain seq x y z
N ASP A 1 -17.44 -7.91 29.50
CA ASP A 1 -17.88 -8.52 28.22
C ASP A 1 -17.86 -7.51 27.07
N CYS A 2 -18.72 -6.48 27.05
CA CYS A 2 -18.75 -5.48 25.96
C CYS A 2 -17.39 -4.79 25.67
N LEU A 3 -16.59 -4.48 26.69
CA LEU A 3 -15.25 -3.88 26.49
C LEU A 3 -14.22 -4.88 25.91
N MET A 4 -14.34 -6.16 26.26
CA MET A 4 -13.43 -7.20 25.74
C MET A 4 -13.75 -7.51 24.27
N GLU A 5 -15.03 -7.57 23.93
CA GLU A 5 -15.48 -7.72 22.53
C GLU A 5 -14.93 -6.59 21.66
N GLN A 6 -14.98 -5.34 22.15
CA GLN A 6 -14.42 -4.19 21.46
C GLN A 6 -12.89 -4.29 21.29
N TYR A 7 -12.16 -4.73 22.32
CA TYR A 7 -10.72 -4.90 22.20
C TYR A 7 -10.34 -6.02 21.24
N LEU A 8 -11.07 -7.14 21.25
CA LEU A 8 -10.87 -8.24 20.30
C LEU A 8 -11.20 -7.82 18.87
N GLU A 9 -12.28 -7.07 18.65
CA GLU A 9 -12.61 -6.52 17.34
C GLU A 9 -11.51 -5.56 16.86
N THR A 10 -11.04 -4.67 17.73
CA THR A 10 -9.94 -3.74 17.40
C THR A 10 -8.64 -4.49 17.09
N GLU A 11 -8.31 -5.53 17.87
CA GLU A 11 -7.18 -6.43 17.63
C GLU A 11 -7.28 -7.10 16.26
N TRP A 12 -8.49 -7.55 15.90
CA TRP A 12 -8.73 -8.22 14.63
C TRP A 12 -8.36 -7.33 13.45
N HIS A 13 -8.84 -6.08 13.46
CA HIS A 13 -8.52 -5.09 12.42
C HIS A 13 -7.05 -4.69 12.44
N PHE A 14 -6.46 -4.48 13.64
CA PHE A 14 -5.07 -4.09 13.79
C PHE A 14 -4.10 -5.11 13.20
N GLN A 15 -4.24 -6.39 13.55
CA GLN A 15 -3.33 -7.44 13.08
C GLN A 15 -3.42 -7.61 11.56
N ARG A 16 -4.63 -7.49 10.98
CA ARG A 16 -4.84 -7.54 9.54
C ARG A 16 -4.11 -6.39 8.84
N GLU A 17 -4.21 -5.16 9.37
CA GLU A 17 -3.45 -4.02 8.88
C GLU A 17 -1.92 -4.22 9.04
N ALA A 18 -1.48 -4.78 10.17
CA ALA A 18 -0.06 -5.02 10.45
C ALA A 18 0.57 -5.99 9.44
N VAL A 19 -0.09 -7.12 9.16
CA VAL A 19 0.36 -8.09 8.14
C VAL A 19 0.31 -7.49 6.75
N PHE A 20 -0.74 -6.73 6.42
CA PHE A 20 -0.81 -6.03 5.15
C PHE A 20 0.38 -5.08 4.96
N ARG A 21 0.71 -4.27 5.97
CA ARG A 21 1.87 -3.37 5.94
C ARG A 21 3.18 -4.12 5.79
N ASP A 22 3.35 -5.25 6.46
CA ASP A 22 4.58 -6.04 6.35
C ASP A 22 4.74 -6.68 4.96
N ASN A 23 3.65 -7.20 4.39
CA ASN A 23 3.61 -7.66 3.01
C ASN A 23 3.95 -6.52 2.04
N LEU A 24 3.40 -5.33 2.25
CA LEU A 24 3.73 -4.15 1.43
C LEU A 24 5.21 -3.78 1.52
N LYS A 25 5.81 -3.78 2.72
CA LYS A 25 7.26 -3.56 2.88
C LYS A 25 8.02 -4.55 2.02
N THR A 26 7.69 -5.83 2.13
CA THR A 26 8.39 -6.90 1.42
C THR A 26 8.27 -6.66 -0.08
N ILE A 27 7.06 -6.62 -0.63
CA ILE A 27 6.80 -6.48 -2.07
C ILE A 27 7.46 -5.23 -2.66
N TRP A 28 7.43 -4.09 -1.95
CA TRP A 28 7.97 -2.84 -2.49
C TRP A 28 9.46 -2.66 -2.22
N SER A 29 10.06 -3.31 -1.22
CA SER A 29 11.47 -3.09 -0.86
C SER A 29 12.43 -4.24 -1.24
N THR A 30 11.94 -5.43 -1.58
CA THR A 30 12.78 -6.56 -2.02
C THR A 30 12.87 -6.66 -3.55
N VAL A 31 13.87 -7.38 -4.07
CA VAL A 31 14.10 -7.62 -5.52
C VAL A 31 13.62 -9.03 -5.91
N ASP A 32 12.71 -9.61 -5.15
CA ASP A 32 12.32 -11.02 -5.29
C ASP A 32 11.23 -11.23 -6.36
N SER A 33 10.68 -12.46 -6.40
CA SER A 33 9.64 -12.88 -7.34
C SER A 33 8.33 -12.09 -7.28
N TYR A 34 8.14 -11.20 -6.30
CA TYR A 34 6.96 -10.37 -6.17
C TYR A 34 7.07 -9.04 -6.93
N LEU A 35 8.20 -8.74 -7.56
CA LEU A 35 8.41 -7.46 -8.22
C LEU A 35 8.46 -7.59 -9.75
N THR A 36 7.74 -6.71 -10.45
CA THR A 36 7.93 -6.55 -11.90
C THR A 36 9.19 -5.71 -12.16
N ALA A 37 10.26 -6.36 -12.61
CA ALA A 37 11.51 -5.71 -13.01
C ALA A 37 11.61 -5.62 -14.54
N LEU A 38 11.78 -4.41 -15.06
CA LEU A 38 11.95 -4.16 -16.48
C LEU A 38 13.45 -4.13 -16.82
N CYS A 39 13.95 -5.23 -17.39
CA CYS A 39 15.32 -5.35 -17.91
C CYS A 39 15.37 -5.09 -19.42
N GLU A 40 14.60 -5.81 -20.23
CA GLU A 40 14.47 -5.57 -21.68
C GLU A 40 13.02 -5.89 -22.04
N ALA A 41 12.44 -5.21 -23.04
CA ALA A 41 11.06 -5.46 -23.45
C ALA A 41 10.93 -6.82 -24.20
N PRO A 42 9.93 -7.66 -23.92
CA PRO A 42 8.97 -7.61 -22.82
C PRO A 42 9.34 -8.59 -21.68
N PRO A 43 9.37 -8.15 -20.42
CA PRO A 43 9.73 -8.97 -19.28
C PRO A 43 8.45 -9.47 -18.60
N PHE A 44 7.92 -10.62 -19.02
CA PHE A 44 6.70 -11.16 -18.39
C PHE A 44 6.65 -12.70 -18.33
N GLU A 45 7.70 -13.31 -17.79
CA GLU A 45 7.73 -14.74 -17.52
C GLU A 45 7.41 -15.03 -16.05
N GLY A 46 6.13 -15.01 -15.70
CA GLY A 46 5.62 -15.44 -14.40
C GLY A 46 4.09 -15.35 -14.31
N SER A 47 3.44 -16.31 -13.67
CA SER A 47 1.98 -16.28 -13.42
C SER A 47 1.61 -15.29 -12.32
N ARG A 48 2.48 -15.13 -11.30
CA ARG A 48 2.26 -14.24 -10.15
C ARG A 48 2.39 -12.76 -10.48
N SER A 49 3.15 -12.36 -11.50
CA SER A 49 3.25 -10.96 -11.91
C SER A 49 1.99 -10.47 -12.63
N ARG A 50 1.18 -11.37 -13.21
CA ARG A 50 0.00 -11.01 -14.03
C ARG A 50 -1.16 -10.52 -13.18
N SER A 51 -1.39 -11.16 -12.04
CA SER A 51 -2.43 -10.74 -11.08
C SER A 51 -2.13 -9.39 -10.42
N GLN A 52 -0.87 -8.95 -10.45
CA GLN A 52 -0.48 -7.66 -9.87
C GLN A 52 -1.05 -6.46 -10.63
N ALA A 53 -1.56 -6.62 -11.85
CA ALA A 53 -2.20 -5.53 -12.58
C ALA A 53 -3.72 -5.43 -12.31
N PHE A 54 -4.27 -6.35 -11.52
CA PHE A 54 -5.71 -6.41 -11.23
C PHE A 54 -6.03 -5.74 -9.91
N ASN A 55 -7.26 -5.24 -9.82
CA ASN A 55 -7.82 -4.58 -8.64
C ASN A 55 -6.92 -3.46 -8.10
N LYS A 56 -6.21 -2.74 -8.97
CA LYS A 56 -5.40 -1.57 -8.61
C LYS A 56 -5.69 -0.44 -9.58
N PRO A 57 -5.71 0.82 -9.11
CA PRO A 57 -6.04 1.95 -9.96
C PRO A 57 -4.89 2.34 -10.89
N THR A 58 -3.62 2.02 -10.56
CA THR A 58 -2.45 2.39 -11.36
C THR A 58 -1.21 1.52 -11.06
N ALA A 59 -0.12 1.76 -11.80
CA ALA A 59 1.23 1.24 -11.54
C ALA A 59 2.19 2.37 -11.15
N CYS A 60 3.16 2.06 -10.29
CA CYS A 60 4.16 2.97 -9.79
C CYS A 60 5.55 2.53 -10.25
N TYR A 61 6.13 3.27 -11.18
CA TYR A 61 7.43 3.03 -11.76
C TYR A 61 8.52 3.71 -10.94
N PHE A 62 9.59 2.97 -10.67
CA PHE A 62 10.79 3.49 -10.03
C PHE A 62 11.93 3.47 -11.02
N GLU A 63 12.36 4.63 -11.50
CA GLU A 63 13.54 4.75 -12.35
C GLU A 63 14.81 4.44 -11.59
N GLN A 64 15.90 4.12 -12.31
CA GLN A 64 17.18 3.80 -11.69
C GLN A 64 17.69 4.92 -10.78
N SER A 65 17.46 6.18 -11.15
CA SER A 65 17.78 7.37 -10.36
C SER A 65 17.04 7.43 -9.03
N ALA A 66 15.85 6.85 -8.94
CA ALA A 66 15.02 6.83 -7.73
C ALA A 66 15.32 5.66 -6.79
N GLN A 67 16.17 4.72 -7.20
CA GLN A 67 16.52 3.53 -6.43
C GLN A 67 17.81 3.76 -5.63
N TYR A 68 17.90 3.18 -4.44
CA TYR A 68 19.05 3.32 -3.53
C TYR A 68 19.91 2.05 -3.50
N GLY A 69 21.23 2.23 -3.57
CA GLY A 69 22.20 1.14 -3.49
C GLY A 69 23.05 1.04 -4.75
N ARG A 70 24.25 0.48 -4.61
CA ARG A 70 25.08 0.17 -5.77
C ARG A 70 24.62 -1.11 -6.41
N TYR A 71 24.81 -1.12 -7.72
CA TYR A 71 24.70 -2.33 -8.48
C TYR A 71 25.84 -3.30 -8.03
N ASP A 72 25.49 -4.43 -7.40
CA ASP A 72 26.39 -5.48 -6.85
C ASP A 72 25.89 -6.88 -7.28
N ASP A 73 26.83 -7.70 -7.77
CA ASP A 73 26.62 -8.98 -8.45
C ASP A 73 26.34 -10.16 -7.48
N VAL A 74 26.52 -9.94 -6.16
CA VAL A 74 26.46 -10.92 -5.07
C VAL A 74 25.21 -10.73 -4.20
N HIS A 75 24.75 -9.49 -4.02
CA HIS A 75 23.64 -9.13 -3.15
C HIS A 75 22.40 -8.60 -3.87
N GLY A 76 22.47 -8.41 -5.19
CA GLY A 76 21.30 -8.11 -6.01
C GLY A 76 20.67 -6.76 -5.68
N TYR A 77 21.31 -5.68 -6.15
CA TYR A 77 20.70 -4.51 -6.82
C TYR A 77 19.60 -3.67 -6.11
N PRO A 78 19.40 -2.39 -6.50
CA PRO A 78 19.01 -1.32 -5.57
C PRO A 78 17.56 -1.39 -5.06
N CYS A 79 17.40 -1.04 -3.78
CA CYS A 79 16.13 -1.06 -3.06
C CYS A 79 15.45 0.31 -3.08
N ILE A 80 14.13 0.31 -2.96
CA ILE A 80 13.36 1.55 -2.72
C ILE A 80 13.50 1.91 -1.24
N GLN A 81 13.74 3.18 -0.93
CA GLN A 81 13.81 3.61 0.46
C GLN A 81 12.45 3.39 1.14
N ARG A 82 12.44 2.71 2.29
CA ARG A 82 11.22 2.38 3.04
C ARG A 82 10.39 3.61 3.42
N ILE A 83 11.03 4.77 3.56
CA ILE A 83 10.34 6.03 3.84
C ILE A 83 9.35 6.43 2.74
N PHE A 84 9.60 6.08 1.47
CA PHE A 84 8.66 6.34 0.38
C PHE A 84 7.39 5.53 0.52
N ILE A 85 7.54 4.23 0.83
CA ILE A 85 6.42 3.33 1.07
C ILE A 85 5.61 3.85 2.27
N GLY A 86 6.28 4.34 3.31
CA GLY A 86 5.65 4.97 4.47
C GLY A 86 4.88 6.22 4.15
N ALA A 87 5.46 7.12 3.36
CA ALA A 87 4.82 8.37 2.94
C ALA A 87 3.58 8.09 2.06
N ILE A 88 3.68 7.14 1.12
CA ILE A 88 2.55 6.68 0.30
C ILE A 88 1.46 6.09 1.19
N TYR A 89 1.82 5.15 2.07
CA TYR A 89 0.87 4.48 2.96
C TYR A 89 0.17 5.47 3.88
N ALA A 90 0.90 6.42 4.47
CA ALA A 90 0.34 7.42 5.37
C ALA A 90 -0.61 8.37 4.63
N ALA A 91 -0.24 8.84 3.44
CA ALA A 91 -1.10 9.69 2.61
C ALA A 91 -2.37 8.96 2.14
N TRP A 92 -2.22 7.70 1.72
CA TRP A 92 -3.33 6.82 1.31
C TRP A 92 -4.28 6.58 2.49
N ARG A 93 -3.75 6.14 3.63
CA ARG A 93 -4.54 5.89 4.85
C ARG A 93 -5.26 7.14 5.35
N ALA A 94 -4.64 8.32 5.24
CA ALA A 94 -5.25 9.57 5.67
C ALA A 94 -6.55 9.94 4.93
N ARG A 95 -6.80 9.34 3.76
CA ARG A 95 -8.02 9.59 2.98
C ARG A 95 -9.23 8.78 3.46
N TYR A 96 -9.00 7.66 4.15
CA TYR A 96 -10.03 6.87 4.81
C TYR A 96 -10.34 7.53 6.16
N GLN A 97 -11.58 7.95 6.36
CA GLN A 97 -11.98 8.65 7.59
C GLN A 97 -11.83 7.71 8.79
N ARG A 98 -11.73 8.27 10.02
CA ARG A 98 -11.86 7.46 11.24
C ARG A 98 -13.22 6.74 11.22
N GLY A 99 -13.20 5.44 10.92
CA GLY A 99 -14.39 4.58 10.92
C GLY A 99 -14.74 3.98 9.56
N ASP A 100 -14.10 4.39 8.47
CA ASP A 100 -14.16 3.62 7.22
C ASP A 100 -13.12 2.50 7.28
N ASP A 101 -13.55 1.26 7.07
CA ASP A 101 -12.64 0.12 6.97
C ASP A 101 -11.73 0.33 5.75
N LEU A 102 -10.41 0.30 5.98
CA LEU A 102 -9.43 0.26 4.90
C LEU A 102 -9.71 -0.98 4.06
N ASP A 103 -9.97 -0.78 2.77
CA ASP A 103 -10.13 -1.88 1.82
C ASP A 103 -8.74 -2.49 1.50
N ILE A 104 -8.25 -3.29 2.44
CA ILE A 104 -6.99 -4.06 2.34
C ILE A 104 -7.22 -5.43 1.70
N GLU A 105 -8.40 -5.68 1.12
CA GLU A 105 -8.70 -6.95 0.48
C GLU A 105 -7.73 -7.20 -0.70
N PHE A 106 -7.21 -8.43 -0.81
CA PHE A 106 -6.43 -8.90 -1.96
C PHE A 106 -5.11 -8.13 -2.20
N GLY A 107 -4.53 -7.57 -1.15
CA GLY A 107 -3.32 -6.75 -1.29
C GLY A 107 -3.59 -5.46 -2.09
N HIS A 108 -4.86 -5.01 -2.11
CA HIS A 108 -5.25 -3.74 -2.67
C HIS A 108 -4.46 -2.64 -1.97
N PHE A 109 -3.58 -2.03 -2.75
CA PHE A 109 -2.76 -0.91 -2.32
C PHE A 109 -2.50 -0.10 -3.57
N LEU A 110 -2.80 1.19 -3.46
CA LEU A 110 -2.65 2.30 -4.40
C LEU A 110 -2.09 1.98 -5.80
N ALA A 111 -0.92 1.32 -5.87
CA ALA A 111 -0.32 0.96 -7.14
C ALA A 111 0.39 -0.40 -7.13
N THR A 112 0.72 -0.88 -8.33
CA THR A 112 1.67 -1.98 -8.53
C THR A 112 3.08 -1.43 -8.62
N PRO A 113 4.04 -1.86 -7.78
CA PRO A 113 5.41 -1.40 -7.92
C PRO A 113 6.08 -2.04 -9.15
N VAL A 114 6.66 -1.21 -10.00
CA VAL A 114 7.44 -1.62 -11.18
C VAL A 114 8.82 -0.99 -11.09
N ARG A 115 9.89 -1.79 -11.12
CA ARG A 115 11.26 -1.26 -11.14
C ARG A 115 11.82 -1.27 -12.55
N ILE A 116 12.48 -0.19 -12.91
CA ILE A 116 13.22 -0.06 -14.16
C ILE A 116 14.68 -0.33 -13.85
N THR A 117 15.27 -1.37 -14.47
CA THR A 117 16.70 -1.64 -14.32
C THR A 117 17.50 -0.78 -15.30
N LYS A 118 18.83 -0.85 -15.22
CA LYS A 118 19.72 -0.13 -16.12
C LYS A 118 19.47 -0.43 -17.61
N GLN A 119 19.00 -1.63 -17.94
CA GLN A 119 18.70 -2.04 -19.31
C GLN A 119 17.27 -1.69 -19.74
N GLY A 120 16.41 -1.32 -18.78
CA GLY A 120 14.99 -1.05 -19.02
C GLY A 120 14.71 0.28 -19.71
N PRO A 121 13.42 0.66 -19.83
CA PRO A 121 12.99 1.91 -20.43
C PRO A 121 13.73 3.14 -19.88
N GLN A 122 14.29 3.96 -20.74
CA GLN A 122 15.06 5.17 -20.38
C GLN A 122 14.26 6.46 -20.60
N SER A 123 13.12 6.39 -21.30
CA SER A 123 12.27 7.55 -21.55
C SER A 123 10.82 7.34 -21.11
N LEU A 124 10.10 8.43 -20.86
CA LEU A 124 8.67 8.42 -20.55
C LEU A 124 7.84 7.70 -21.63
N GLY A 125 8.18 7.90 -22.91
CA GLY A 125 7.53 7.19 -24.02
C GLY A 125 7.80 5.68 -24.03
N GLU A 126 9.01 5.27 -23.68
CA GLU A 126 9.35 3.84 -23.53
C GLU A 126 8.64 3.22 -22.31
N ILE A 127 8.50 3.96 -21.20
CA ILE A 127 7.73 3.52 -20.03
C ILE A 127 6.26 3.30 -20.42
N ALA A 128 5.64 4.25 -21.14
CA ALA A 128 4.27 4.12 -21.62
C ALA A 128 4.10 2.90 -22.54
N THR A 129 5.05 2.67 -23.43
CA THR A 129 5.05 1.50 -24.34
C THR A 129 5.16 0.19 -23.56
N ALA A 130 6.07 0.12 -22.58
CA ALA A 130 6.24 -1.05 -21.73
C ALA A 130 4.99 -1.32 -20.87
N HIS A 131 4.35 -0.26 -20.33
CA HIS A 131 3.10 -0.37 -19.59
C HIS A 131 1.96 -0.93 -20.44
N GLN A 132 1.85 -0.48 -21.69
CA GLN A 132 0.83 -1.01 -22.61
C GLN A 132 1.05 -2.51 -22.86
N ALA A 133 2.31 -2.94 -23.04
CA ALA A 133 2.64 -4.36 -23.19
C ALA A 133 2.29 -5.18 -21.94
N ILE A 134 2.52 -4.64 -20.73
CA ILE A 134 2.09 -5.27 -19.47
C ILE A 134 0.57 -5.41 -19.43
N CYS A 135 -0.16 -4.34 -19.78
CA CYS A 135 -1.61 -4.35 -19.79
C CYS A 135 -2.17 -5.38 -20.79
N ASP A 136 -1.58 -5.48 -21.98
CA ASP A 136 -2.01 -6.43 -23.00
C ASP A 136 -1.72 -7.89 -22.59
N ALA A 137 -0.57 -8.14 -21.94
CA ALA A 137 -0.25 -9.46 -21.39
C ALA A 137 -1.22 -9.88 -20.27
N ALA A 138 -1.56 -8.94 -19.38
CA ALA A 138 -2.52 -9.17 -18.31
C ALA A 138 -3.93 -9.43 -18.87
N ARG A 139 -4.41 -8.64 -19.85
CA ARG A 139 -5.71 -8.86 -20.51
C ARG A 139 -5.82 -10.22 -21.20
N LYS A 140 -4.76 -10.66 -21.89
CA LYS A 140 -4.71 -12.00 -22.52
C LYS A 140 -4.79 -13.14 -21.50
N SER A 141 -4.38 -12.88 -20.26
CA SER A 141 -4.38 -13.86 -19.18
C SER A 141 -5.65 -13.83 -18.34
N GLY A 142 -6.37 -12.71 -18.34
CA GLY A 142 -7.59 -12.48 -17.55
C GLY A 142 -8.87 -13.05 -18.15
N GLN A 143 -8.83 -14.24 -18.75
CA GLN A 143 -10.06 -14.98 -19.06
C GLN A 143 -10.46 -15.85 -17.86
N GLU A 144 -11.71 -15.64 -17.38
CA GLU A 144 -12.54 -16.49 -16.51
C GLU A 144 -12.62 -16.27 -14.98
N ASP A 145 -12.13 -15.16 -14.39
CA ASP A 145 -12.42 -14.85 -12.97
C ASP A 145 -13.07 -13.47 -12.80
N GLU A 146 -14.31 -13.43 -12.30
CA GLU A 146 -15.03 -12.19 -11.99
C GLU A 146 -14.35 -11.37 -10.88
N THR A 147 -13.48 -12.01 -10.10
CA THR A 147 -12.82 -11.45 -8.90
C THR A 147 -11.59 -10.59 -9.23
N TYR A 148 -10.96 -10.81 -10.38
CA TYR A 148 -9.72 -10.12 -10.76
C TYR A 148 -9.89 -9.32 -12.05
N LYS A 149 -10.10 -8.00 -11.90
CA LYS A 149 -10.32 -7.10 -13.03
C LYS A 149 -9.29 -6.00 -13.07
N MET A 150 -8.76 -5.73 -14.26
CA MET A 150 -7.96 -4.53 -14.48
C MET A 150 -8.88 -3.32 -14.41
N MET A 151 -8.59 -2.38 -13.50
CA MET A 151 -9.37 -1.15 -13.39
C MET A 151 -9.20 -0.29 -14.64
N VAL A 152 -10.23 0.47 -14.99
CA VAL A 152 -10.24 1.30 -16.20
C VAL A 152 -9.11 2.33 -16.22
N SER A 153 -8.74 2.85 -15.05
CA SER A 153 -7.64 3.81 -14.87
C SER A 153 -6.25 3.18 -15.03
N TYR A 154 -6.08 1.90 -14.71
CA TYR A 154 -4.78 1.23 -14.68
C TYR A 154 -3.99 1.36 -15.99
N PRO A 155 -4.57 1.10 -17.19
CA PRO A 155 -3.83 1.29 -18.43
C PRO A 155 -3.62 2.77 -18.79
N GLN A 156 -4.38 3.73 -18.23
CA GLN A 156 -4.42 5.12 -18.68
C GLN A 156 -3.40 6.02 -18.00
N VAL A 157 -3.13 5.80 -16.71
CA VAL A 157 -2.27 6.65 -15.89
C VAL A 157 -1.27 5.79 -15.13
N VAL A 158 -0.04 6.30 -15.03
CA VAL A 158 1.04 5.71 -14.21
C VAL A 158 1.69 6.79 -13.34
N LEU A 159 2.23 6.36 -12.20
CA LEU A 159 3.13 7.17 -11.38
C LEU A 159 4.58 6.81 -11.73
N VAL A 160 5.47 7.81 -11.81
CA VAL A 160 6.91 7.59 -12.03
C VAL A 160 7.70 8.38 -10.99
N PHE A 161 8.52 7.65 -10.23
CA PHE A 161 9.57 8.20 -9.38
C PHE A 161 10.85 8.30 -10.22
N ASP A 162 11.26 9.52 -10.54
CA ASP A 162 12.38 9.85 -11.42
C ASP A 162 13.63 10.35 -10.67
N ARG A 163 13.54 10.53 -9.35
CA ARG A 163 14.61 11.09 -8.52
C ARG A 163 14.83 10.36 -7.21
N PRO A 164 16.07 10.37 -6.69
CA PRO A 164 16.35 9.84 -5.37
C PRO A 164 15.69 10.73 -4.31
N ALA A 165 15.53 10.17 -3.12
CA ALA A 165 15.04 10.90 -1.97
C ALA A 165 16.00 12.06 -1.65
N GLN A 166 15.55 13.29 -1.89
CA GLN A 166 16.21 14.48 -1.38
C GLN A 166 15.15 15.25 -0.59
N PHE A 167 14.87 14.79 0.61
CA PHE A 167 14.14 15.58 1.59
C PHE A 167 15.17 16.21 2.53
N GLU A 168 15.06 17.51 2.73
CA GLU A 168 15.96 18.25 3.62
C GLU A 168 15.61 17.94 5.08
N GLY A 169 16.48 18.33 6.03
CA GLY A 169 16.19 18.20 7.47
C GLY A 169 14.89 18.86 7.93
N SER A 170 14.26 19.68 7.08
CA SER A 170 12.93 20.27 7.29
C SER A 170 11.79 19.25 7.41
N ALA A 171 11.99 18.01 6.96
CA ALA A 171 11.02 16.93 7.14
C ALA A 171 11.07 16.31 8.56
N GLN A 172 12.09 16.62 9.36
CA GLN A 172 12.15 16.19 10.77
C GLN A 172 11.32 17.12 11.65
N ASP A 173 10.78 16.56 12.72
CA ASP A 173 10.20 17.32 13.81
C ASP A 173 11.24 17.56 14.93
N ASP A 174 10.88 18.33 15.96
CA ASP A 174 11.82 18.79 17.01
C ASP A 174 12.47 17.64 17.80
N ASP A 175 11.83 16.47 17.80
CA ASP A 175 12.32 15.22 18.41
C ASP A 175 13.26 14.41 17.50
N GLY A 176 13.57 14.92 16.30
CA GLY A 176 14.40 14.26 15.29
C GLY A 176 13.67 13.17 14.49
N ILE A 177 12.38 12.93 14.76
CA ILE A 177 11.57 11.94 14.04
C ILE A 177 11.11 12.55 12.71
N LEU A 178 11.19 11.77 11.63
CA LEU A 178 10.74 12.21 10.31
C LEU A 178 9.22 12.25 10.22
N ASN A 179 8.67 13.32 9.67
CA ASN A 179 7.24 13.48 9.47
C ASN A 179 6.86 13.05 8.06
N LEU A 180 6.13 11.94 7.93
CA LEU A 180 5.77 11.34 6.64
C LEU A 180 4.91 12.25 5.76
N ARG A 181 4.10 13.12 6.36
CA ARG A 181 3.38 14.17 5.63
C ARG A 181 4.34 15.18 5.02
N LYS A 182 5.25 15.73 5.80
CA LYS A 182 6.27 16.67 5.28
C LYS A 182 7.12 16.01 4.20
N VAL A 183 7.48 14.73 4.38
CA VAL A 183 8.19 13.95 3.35
C VAL A 183 7.36 13.85 2.06
N ALA A 184 6.07 13.51 2.15
CA ALA A 184 5.19 13.42 0.98
C ALA A 184 4.95 14.77 0.28
N GLU A 185 5.01 15.87 1.01
CA GLU A 185 4.89 17.23 0.46
C GLU A 185 6.17 17.69 -0.25
N GLN A 186 7.35 17.21 0.19
CA GLN A 186 8.65 17.55 -0.41
C GLN A 186 9.03 16.64 -1.57
N LEU A 187 8.68 15.36 -1.51
CA LEU A 187 8.93 14.43 -2.59
C LEU A 187 8.04 14.76 -3.78
N THR A 188 8.63 14.76 -4.98
CA THR A 188 7.89 14.98 -6.23
C THR A 188 7.89 13.71 -7.05
N VAL A 189 6.79 13.49 -7.76
CA VAL A 189 6.61 12.35 -8.67
C VAL A 189 5.98 12.85 -9.97
N LEU A 190 6.14 12.06 -11.03
CA LEU A 190 5.46 12.30 -12.30
C LEU A 190 4.15 11.51 -12.31
N VAL A 191 3.05 12.18 -12.62
CA VAL A 191 1.78 11.56 -12.99
C VAL A 191 1.65 11.69 -14.50
N MET A 192 1.63 10.55 -15.20
CA MET A 192 1.73 10.50 -16.65
C MET A 192 0.57 9.72 -17.25
N ARG A 193 -0.03 10.25 -18.33
CA ARG A 193 -0.90 9.46 -19.19
C ARG A 193 -0.08 8.64 -20.18
N THR A 194 -0.52 7.42 -20.39
CA THR A 194 0.16 6.42 -21.23
C THR A 194 -0.25 6.49 -22.70
N GLY A 195 -1.30 7.25 -23.03
CA GLY A 195 -1.93 7.27 -24.34
C GLY A 195 -3.01 6.20 -24.55
N ALA A 196 -3.27 5.33 -23.57
CA ALA A 196 -4.40 4.42 -23.63
C ALA A 196 -5.74 5.19 -23.69
N PRO A 197 -6.73 4.71 -24.46
CA PRO A 197 -8.01 5.40 -24.60
C PRO A 197 -8.76 5.43 -23.27
N GLY A 198 -9.37 6.58 -22.97
CA GLY A 198 -10.27 6.75 -21.83
C GLY A 198 -10.41 8.20 -21.40
N GLN A 199 -11.13 8.41 -20.28
CA GLN A 199 -11.59 9.71 -19.82
C GLN A 199 -10.73 10.34 -18.73
N VAL A 200 -9.70 9.65 -18.23
CA VAL A 200 -8.86 10.21 -17.17
C VAL A 200 -8.06 11.40 -17.71
N THR A 201 -8.25 12.57 -17.11
CA THR A 201 -7.49 13.80 -17.39
C THR A 201 -6.52 14.08 -16.25
N LEU A 202 -5.52 14.93 -16.50
CA LEU A 202 -4.57 15.38 -15.47
C LEU A 202 -4.79 16.84 -15.07
N ASP A 203 -5.86 17.48 -15.55
CA ASP A 203 -6.10 18.92 -15.40
C ASP A 203 -6.22 19.32 -13.92
N ASP A 204 -6.76 18.45 -13.07
CA ASP A 204 -6.89 18.68 -11.61
C ASP A 204 -5.53 18.81 -10.90
N LEU A 205 -4.45 18.35 -11.55
CA LEU A 205 -3.09 18.43 -11.02
C LEU A 205 -2.37 19.73 -11.39
N ASP A 206 -2.89 20.51 -12.34
CA ASP A 206 -2.18 21.67 -12.91
C ASP A 206 -1.92 22.76 -11.87
N SER A 207 -2.82 22.93 -10.89
CA SER A 207 -2.67 23.89 -9.78
C SER A 207 -1.54 23.53 -8.80
N HIS A 208 -1.11 22.26 -8.81
CA HIS A 208 -0.06 21.72 -7.95
C HIS A 208 1.23 21.39 -8.72
N ALA A 209 1.23 21.61 -10.04
CA ALA A 209 2.33 21.25 -10.90
C ALA A 209 3.59 22.08 -10.60
N VAL A 210 4.71 21.39 -10.42
CA VAL A 210 6.04 21.98 -10.30
C VAL A 210 6.82 21.81 -11.60
N PRO A 211 7.93 22.54 -11.82
CA PRO A 211 8.70 22.46 -13.05
C PRO A 211 9.11 21.03 -13.42
N LEU A 212 8.78 20.66 -14.66
CA LEU A 212 9.16 19.38 -15.24
C LEU A 212 10.58 19.47 -15.80
N GLU A 213 11.53 18.87 -15.08
CA GLU A 213 12.96 18.92 -15.39
C GLU A 213 13.39 17.69 -16.21
N ARG A 214 12.64 17.39 -17.29
CA ARG A 214 12.88 16.26 -18.19
C ARG A 214 12.79 16.65 -19.64
N SER A 215 13.82 16.33 -20.42
CA SER A 215 13.87 16.64 -21.86
C SER A 215 12.98 15.72 -22.70
N ASP A 216 12.73 14.51 -22.24
CA ASP A 216 11.93 13.47 -22.90
C ASP A 216 10.43 13.57 -22.62
N ALA A 217 9.99 14.61 -21.89
CA ALA A 217 8.58 14.87 -21.64
C ALA A 217 7.84 15.58 -22.78
N HIS A 218 8.56 16.03 -23.80
CA HIS A 218 7.94 16.74 -24.91
C HIS A 218 6.94 15.85 -25.66
N GLY A 219 5.68 16.28 -25.72
CA GLY A 219 4.60 15.53 -26.36
C GLY A 219 4.01 14.40 -25.51
N VAL A 220 4.43 14.29 -24.25
CA VAL A 220 3.85 13.39 -23.26
C VAL A 220 2.93 14.19 -22.33
N ASP A 221 1.74 13.68 -22.06
CA ASP A 221 0.80 14.29 -21.13
C ASP A 221 1.19 13.91 -19.69
N VAL A 222 2.04 14.71 -19.06
CA VAL A 222 2.65 14.43 -17.75
C VAL A 222 2.71 15.67 -16.86
N ARG A 223 2.42 15.53 -15.56
CA ARG A 223 2.54 16.58 -14.52
C ARG A 223 3.53 16.09 -13.47
N ARG A 224 4.40 16.98 -13.01
CA ARG A 224 5.23 16.73 -11.83
C ARG A 224 4.58 17.39 -10.63
N VAL A 225 4.25 16.63 -9.59
CA VAL A 225 3.52 17.13 -8.41
C VAL A 225 4.10 16.55 -7.12
N PRO A 226 3.81 17.13 -5.95
CA PRO A 226 4.10 16.50 -4.67
C PRO A 226 3.47 15.10 -4.55
N LEU A 227 4.17 14.18 -3.89
CA LEU A 227 3.72 12.79 -3.71
C LEU A 227 2.35 12.72 -3.03
N GLY A 228 2.12 13.52 -1.99
CA GLY A 228 0.81 13.57 -1.32
C GLY A 228 -0.34 13.90 -2.27
N VAL A 229 -0.13 14.88 -3.18
CA VAL A 229 -1.13 15.27 -4.20
C VAL A 229 -1.37 14.12 -5.19
N ALA A 230 -0.30 13.47 -5.66
CA ALA A 230 -0.43 12.32 -6.56
C ALA A 230 -1.19 11.15 -5.92
N VAL A 231 -0.91 10.84 -4.65
CA VAL A 231 -1.63 9.79 -3.91
C VAL A 231 -3.12 10.10 -3.84
N TYR A 232 -3.49 11.33 -3.50
CA TYR A 232 -4.91 11.73 -3.46
C TYR A 232 -5.60 11.61 -4.81
N PHE A 233 -4.96 12.09 -5.87
CA PHE A 233 -5.50 11.95 -7.22
C PHE A 233 -5.76 10.49 -7.61
N ILE A 234 -4.85 9.56 -7.29
CA ILE A 234 -5.03 8.14 -7.59
C ILE A 234 -6.16 7.51 -6.76
N VAL A 235 -6.31 7.90 -5.49
CA VAL A 235 -7.43 7.44 -4.65
C VAL A 235 -8.76 7.93 -5.23
N ASP A 236 -8.83 9.17 -5.70
CA ASP A 236 -10.05 9.68 -6.34
C ASP A 236 -10.37 8.93 -7.65
N LEU A 237 -9.36 8.50 -8.43
CA LEU A 237 -9.56 7.62 -9.59
C LEU A 237 -10.11 6.24 -9.21
N GLU A 238 -9.65 5.70 -8.08
CA GLU A 238 -10.14 4.44 -7.53
C GLU A 238 -11.63 4.54 -7.19
N ASP A 239 -12.03 5.61 -6.49
CA ASP A 239 -13.42 5.85 -6.10
C ASP A 239 -14.36 6.04 -7.31
N LEU A 240 -13.90 6.67 -8.37
CA LEU A 240 -14.65 6.80 -9.63
C LEU A 240 -14.88 5.47 -10.35
N THR A 241 -14.02 4.48 -10.10
CA THR A 241 -14.01 3.20 -10.82
C THR A 241 -14.49 2.01 -9.97
N LYS A 242 -14.75 2.22 -8.68
CA LYS A 242 -15.41 1.25 -7.77
C LYS A 242 -16.83 0.94 -8.25
N GLN A 243 -16.97 -0.09 -9.09
CA GLN A 243 -18.20 -0.87 -9.14
C GLN A 243 -18.28 -1.60 -7.80
N ARG A 244 -19.13 -1.12 -6.87
CA ARG A 244 -19.33 -1.74 -5.55
C ARG A 244 -19.77 -3.22 -5.69
N THR A 245 -18.82 -4.13 -5.77
CA THR A 245 -19.02 -5.52 -5.39
C THR A 245 -18.88 -5.62 -3.89
N THR A 246 -19.75 -6.41 -3.26
CA THR A 246 -19.73 -6.65 -1.81
C THR A 246 -18.31 -7.01 -1.36
N PRO A 247 -17.77 -6.40 -0.29
CA PRO A 247 -16.45 -6.74 0.22
C PRO A 247 -16.40 -8.24 0.48
N LYS A 248 -15.44 -8.93 -0.13
CA LYS A 248 -15.16 -10.32 0.17
C LYS A 248 -13.81 -10.30 0.86
N HIS A 249 -13.82 -10.34 2.18
CA HIS A 249 -12.59 -10.32 2.96
C HIS A 249 -11.62 -11.36 2.43
N ASP A 250 -10.48 -10.88 1.94
CA ASP A 250 -9.43 -11.77 1.47
C ASP A 250 -8.96 -12.66 2.62
N ASN A 251 -9.10 -13.97 2.41
CA ASN A 251 -8.77 -15.00 3.38
C ASN A 251 -7.26 -15.27 3.42
N ASP A 252 -6.51 -14.85 2.40
CA ASP A 252 -5.07 -15.08 2.28
C ASP A 252 -4.25 -14.18 3.23
N ILE A 253 -4.85 -13.08 3.71
CA ILE A 253 -4.22 -12.10 4.60
C ILE A 253 -4.66 -12.30 6.07
N SER A 254 -5.56 -13.22 6.39
CA SER A 254 -6.05 -13.41 7.77
C SER A 254 -4.95 -13.99 8.68
N PRO A 255 -4.33 -13.16 9.56
CA PRO A 255 -3.22 -13.60 10.43
C PRO A 255 -3.72 -14.39 11.63
N HIS A 256 -5.04 -14.44 11.80
CA HIS A 256 -5.69 -14.89 13.02
C HIS A 256 -5.63 -16.41 13.15
N GLU A 257 -5.40 -16.84 14.38
CA GLU A 257 -5.54 -18.24 14.74
C GLU A 257 -7.02 -18.64 14.69
N VAL A 258 -7.27 -19.90 14.31
CA VAL A 258 -8.62 -20.47 14.34
C VAL A 258 -8.93 -20.86 15.78
N PRO A 259 -9.97 -20.29 16.41
CA PRO A 259 -10.34 -20.67 17.77
C PRO A 259 -10.59 -22.17 17.87
N ARG A 260 -10.11 -22.80 18.96
CA ARG A 260 -10.15 -24.26 19.10
C ARG A 260 -11.59 -24.77 19.07
N GLY A 261 -11.87 -25.71 18.19
CA GLY A 261 -13.21 -26.32 18.05
C GLY A 261 -14.14 -25.58 17.08
N PHE A 262 -13.69 -24.47 16.47
CA PHE A 262 -14.43 -23.72 15.46
C PHE A 262 -13.94 -24.02 14.04
N ASP A 263 -14.78 -23.72 13.05
CA ASP A 263 -14.43 -23.82 11.64
C ASP A 263 -13.43 -22.72 11.25
N ARG A 264 -12.58 -23.00 10.25
CA ARG A 264 -11.63 -22.04 9.70
C ARG A 264 -12.29 -20.77 9.17
N ILE A 265 -13.55 -20.82 8.74
CA ILE A 265 -14.24 -19.62 8.22
C ILE A 265 -14.44 -18.53 9.29
N VAL A 266 -14.46 -18.92 10.57
CA VAL A 266 -14.72 -18.01 11.70
C VAL A 266 -13.68 -16.91 11.80
N LYS A 267 -12.42 -17.15 11.43
CA LYS A 267 -11.36 -16.13 11.50
C LYS A 267 -11.44 -15.05 10.42
N ASN A 268 -12.36 -15.18 9.47
CA ASN A 268 -12.47 -14.29 8.31
C ASN A 268 -13.47 -13.15 8.53
N ASP A 269 -14.27 -13.22 9.59
CA ASP A 269 -15.22 -12.16 9.97
C ASP A 269 -14.95 -11.76 11.43
N PRO A 270 -14.76 -10.46 11.71
CA PRO A 270 -14.35 -10.00 13.04
C PRO A 270 -15.36 -10.38 14.13
N ARG A 271 -16.66 -10.34 13.82
CA ARG A 271 -17.72 -10.60 14.81
C ARG A 271 -17.79 -12.08 15.19
N THR A 272 -17.79 -12.97 14.19
CA THR A 272 -17.79 -14.41 14.44
C THR A 272 -16.51 -14.86 15.13
N TRP A 273 -15.37 -14.26 14.79
CA TRP A 273 -14.11 -14.51 15.48
C TRP A 273 -14.16 -14.09 16.95
N VAL A 274 -14.64 -12.88 17.26
CA VAL A 274 -14.80 -12.39 18.64
C VAL A 274 -15.67 -13.34 19.46
N VAL A 275 -16.83 -13.75 18.93
CA VAL A 275 -17.75 -14.68 19.62
C VAL A 275 -17.06 -16.01 19.92
N ALA A 276 -16.35 -16.58 18.95
CA ALA A 276 -15.65 -17.84 19.14
C ALA A 276 -14.49 -17.74 20.15
N MET A 277 -13.75 -16.63 20.15
CA MET A 277 -12.68 -16.37 21.12
C MET A 277 -13.21 -16.26 22.55
N MET A 278 -14.36 -15.60 22.72
CA MET A 278 -15.05 -15.49 24.01
C MET A 278 -15.57 -16.85 24.50
N GLU A 279 -16.07 -17.70 23.62
CA GLU A 279 -16.54 -19.04 23.97
C GLU A 279 -15.37 -19.98 24.33
N CYS A 280 -14.24 -19.88 23.62
CA CYS A 280 -13.02 -20.61 23.96
C CYS A 280 -12.48 -20.24 25.35
N SER A 281 -12.45 -18.95 25.70
CA SER A 281 -11.93 -18.52 27.01
C SER A 281 -12.83 -18.95 28.17
N ALA A 282 -14.14 -18.97 27.97
CA ALA A 282 -15.09 -19.45 28.97
C ALA A 282 -14.97 -20.97 29.23
N SER A 283 -14.56 -21.75 28.23
CA SER A 283 -14.46 -23.21 28.30
C SER A 283 -13.08 -23.72 28.71
N ALA A 284 -12.00 -22.98 28.43
CA ALA A 284 -10.62 -23.36 28.71
C ALA A 284 -10.00 -22.51 29.84
N ARG A 285 -10.23 -22.89 31.11
CA ARG A 285 -9.72 -22.17 32.30
C ARG A 285 -8.18 -22.01 32.41
N HIS A 286 -7.39 -22.68 31.57
CA HIS A 286 -5.92 -22.69 31.65
C HIS A 286 -5.21 -22.57 30.29
N ASP A 287 -5.93 -22.26 29.21
CA ASP A 287 -5.37 -22.23 27.86
C ASP A 287 -6.16 -21.22 27.01
N SER A 288 -6.27 -19.99 27.54
CA SER A 288 -6.97 -18.91 26.84
C SER A 288 -6.14 -18.48 25.63
N PRO A 289 -6.77 -18.19 24.49
CA PRO A 289 -6.04 -17.66 23.34
C PRO A 289 -5.34 -16.35 23.72
N ARG A 290 -4.10 -16.15 23.24
CA ARG A 290 -3.26 -14.99 23.56
C ARG A 290 -3.99 -13.64 23.38
N ALA A 291 -4.76 -13.48 22.30
CA ALA A 291 -5.52 -12.25 22.05
C ALA A 291 -6.59 -11.96 23.13
N VAL A 292 -7.15 -12.99 23.78
CA VAL A 292 -8.06 -12.80 24.93
C VAL A 292 -7.28 -12.34 26.16
N GLU A 293 -6.10 -12.92 26.41
CA GLU A 293 -5.25 -12.51 27.53
C GLU A 293 -4.82 -11.04 27.39
N GLU A 294 -4.38 -10.63 26.19
CA GLU A 294 -4.01 -9.24 25.87
C GLU A 294 -5.23 -8.29 25.95
N ALA A 295 -6.43 -8.74 25.54
CA ALA A 295 -7.66 -7.96 25.72
C ALA A 295 -8.06 -7.78 27.19
N ILE A 296 -7.85 -8.80 28.04
CA ILE A 296 -8.07 -8.71 29.49
C ILE A 296 -7.08 -7.72 30.11
N GLU A 297 -5.80 -7.83 29.79
CA GLU A 297 -4.76 -6.94 30.32
C GLU A 297 -5.04 -5.47 29.96
N ARG A 298 -5.46 -5.18 28.72
CA ARG A 298 -5.90 -3.84 28.31
C ARG A 298 -7.10 -3.37 29.12
N SER A 299 -8.12 -4.22 29.28
CA SER A 299 -9.30 -3.89 30.07
C SER A 299 -8.97 -3.55 31.53
N GLU A 300 -8.10 -4.34 32.16
CA GLU A 300 -7.66 -4.12 33.54
C GLU A 300 -6.81 -2.85 33.68
N THR A 301 -5.91 -2.60 32.73
CA THR A 301 -5.05 -1.41 32.70
C THR A 301 -5.87 -0.14 32.57
N TYR A 302 -6.82 -0.09 31.63
CA TYR A 302 -7.74 1.05 31.50
C TYR A 302 -8.61 1.23 32.75
N GLY A 303 -9.09 0.14 33.35
CA GLY A 303 -9.85 0.19 34.61
C GLY A 303 -9.06 0.73 35.80
N SER A 304 -7.74 0.60 35.79
CA SER A 304 -6.83 1.12 36.82
C SER A 304 -6.48 2.61 36.66
N GLY A 305 -6.88 3.24 35.54
CA GLY A 305 -6.53 4.63 35.21
C GLY A 305 -5.10 4.81 34.73
N ALA A 306 -4.37 3.73 34.47
CA ALA A 306 -3.06 3.75 33.83
C ALA A 306 -3.21 3.81 32.30
N SER A 307 -2.26 4.49 31.64
CA SER A 307 -2.13 4.42 30.18
C SER A 307 -1.64 3.01 29.83
N ALA A 308 -2.36 2.30 28.95
CA ALA A 308 -1.86 1.05 28.42
C ALA A 308 -0.63 1.34 27.55
N HIS A 309 0.55 0.83 27.94
CA HIS A 309 1.73 0.83 27.07
C HIS A 309 1.56 -0.09 25.83
N PHE A 310 0.46 -0.83 25.78
CA PHE A 310 0.05 -1.75 24.71
C PHE A 310 -1.11 -1.19 23.87
N ASP A 311 -1.21 0.13 23.73
CA ASP A 311 -1.99 0.67 22.64
C ASP A 311 -1.41 0.11 21.33
N PHE A 312 -2.28 -0.10 20.34
CA PHE A 312 -2.01 -0.67 19.02
C PHE A 312 -1.00 0.17 18.22
N GLU A 313 0.21 0.34 18.76
CA GLU A 313 1.25 1.20 18.26
C GLU A 313 2.06 0.44 17.23
N HIS A 314 2.34 1.14 16.14
CA HIS A 314 3.08 0.64 15.00
C HIS A 314 4.60 0.64 15.31
N GLU A 315 5.05 -0.17 16.27
CA GLU A 315 6.41 -0.09 16.85
C GLU A 315 7.55 -0.08 15.81
N GLU A 316 7.49 -0.88 14.74
CA GLU A 316 8.63 -0.92 13.80
C GLU A 316 8.70 0.26 12.82
N TRP A 317 7.60 0.99 12.59
CA TRP A 317 7.64 2.21 11.77
C TRP A 317 7.88 3.45 12.63
N SER A 318 7.46 3.46 13.90
CA SER A 318 7.43 4.68 14.72
C SER A 318 8.80 5.18 15.19
N HIS A 319 9.84 4.33 15.27
CA HIS A 319 11.13 4.76 15.85
C HIS A 319 11.88 5.83 15.04
N HIS A 320 11.59 5.97 13.74
CA HIS A 320 12.30 6.91 12.87
C HIS A 320 11.39 7.84 12.07
N TRP A 321 10.09 7.56 12.00
CA TRP A 321 9.11 8.43 11.35
C TRP A 321 7.72 8.36 11.98
N ARG A 322 6.90 9.38 11.77
CA ARG A 322 5.49 9.46 12.19
C ARG A 322 4.61 9.96 11.05
N SER A 323 3.34 9.56 11.04
CA SER A 323 2.43 9.86 9.92
C SER A 323 2.36 11.35 9.58
N GLY A 324 2.19 12.22 10.58
CA GLY A 324 1.94 13.65 10.35
C GLY A 324 0.57 13.98 9.75
N TYR A 325 -0.22 12.96 9.36
CA TYR A 325 -1.62 13.06 8.94
C TYR A 325 -2.62 12.87 10.10
N GLY A 326 -2.15 12.77 11.36
CA GLY A 326 -2.96 12.63 12.58
C GLY A 326 -3.32 13.97 13.24
N ALA A 327 -4.52 14.00 13.83
CA ALA A 327 -5.37 15.16 14.19
C ALA A 327 -4.66 16.46 14.60
N GLY A 328 -4.95 17.53 13.84
CA GLY A 328 -4.92 18.87 14.40
C GLY A 328 -6.03 19.02 15.44
N SER A 329 -5.61 19.54 16.61
CA SER A 329 -6.36 19.99 17.80
C SER A 329 -7.17 18.97 18.58
#